data_AF-A0A2J7RE15-F1
#
_entry.id   AF-A0A2J7RE15-F1
#
_cell.length_a   1.000
_cell.length_b   1.000
_cell.length_c   1.000
_cell.angle_alpha   90.00
_cell.angle_beta   90.00
_cell.angle_gamma   90.00
#
_symmetry.space_group_name_H-M   'P 1'
#
loop_
_entity.id
_entity.type
_entity.pdbx_description
1 polymer ?
#
loop_
_entity_poly.entity_id
_entity_poly.type
_entity_poly.pdbx_seq_one_letter_code
_entity_poly.pdbx_strand_id
1 'polypeptide(L)'
;MVVNDRDVGENARYNLRIRDVHNSAGTFTVHPTTATGRTPVVIRVANVEGLDYDVSDPSLRRIVFDVMALVKGKQDLDIAVASSQVIVDLVDANDNSPVFPHSAYRLRVLENIRPGSLISNITAKDIDSKEFGSITYLIKGFGAEKFFTQSKEGGLYVAKSSPGLDYETQKSYSLTFEARDGGGRVSTANLFVEVEDVNDNAPVFEQREYSRTVREGATSFQPQLFVRFKDVLQVYVRKTRLMNENILLSANTKIFDHIYSYT
;
A
#
# COMPACT_ATOMS: atom_id res chain seq x y z
N MET A 1 26.23 -35.17 -5.96
CA MET A 1 27.19 -35.67 -6.99
C MET A 1 28.03 -36.80 -6.39
N VAL A 2 28.88 -37.48 -7.17
CA VAL A 2 29.77 -38.54 -6.65
C VAL A 2 31.18 -38.33 -7.21
N VAL A 3 32.19 -38.41 -6.35
CA VAL A 3 33.60 -38.50 -6.76
C VAL A 3 34.04 -39.96 -6.61
N ASN A 4 34.79 -40.47 -7.58
CA ASN A 4 35.15 -41.88 -7.62
C ASN A 4 36.65 -42.04 -7.90
N ASP A 5 37.38 -42.40 -6.86
CA ASP A 5 38.74 -42.93 -6.96
C ASP A 5 38.70 -44.47 -6.98
N ARG A 6 39.47 -45.10 -7.88
CA ARG A 6 39.51 -46.56 -8.05
C ARG A 6 40.60 -47.23 -7.22
N ASP A 7 41.53 -46.45 -6.67
CA ASP A 7 42.56 -46.96 -5.79
C ASP A 7 41.97 -47.39 -4.44
N VAL A 8 42.79 -47.99 -3.58
CA VAL A 8 42.38 -48.49 -2.25
C VAL A 8 43.23 -47.88 -1.14
N GLY A 9 42.64 -47.76 0.06
CA GLY A 9 43.32 -47.23 1.23
C GLY A 9 43.72 -45.75 1.07
N GLU A 10 44.87 -45.36 1.62
CA GLU A 10 45.36 -43.97 1.57
C GLU A 10 45.65 -43.48 0.15
N ASN A 11 45.90 -44.38 -0.81
CA ASN A 11 46.12 -43.98 -2.21
C ASN A 11 44.85 -43.47 -2.88
N ALA A 12 43.68 -43.84 -2.35
CA ALA A 12 42.39 -43.38 -2.81
C ALA A 12 41.91 -42.09 -2.10
N ARG A 13 42.76 -41.51 -1.24
CA ARG A 13 42.39 -40.40 -0.35
C ARG A 13 42.55 -39.06 -1.05
N TYR A 14 41.53 -38.22 -0.93
CA TYR A 14 41.52 -36.86 -1.47
C TYR A 14 40.76 -35.90 -0.54
N ASN A 15 41.07 -34.63 -0.67
CA ASN A 15 40.35 -33.53 -0.05
C ASN A 15 39.36 -32.94 -1.05
N LEU A 16 38.23 -32.44 -0.55
CA LEU A 16 37.23 -31.75 -1.35
C LEU A 16 37.19 -30.28 -0.93
N ARG A 17 37.21 -29.39 -1.92
CA ARG A 17 37.00 -27.95 -1.71
C ARG A 17 36.12 -27.38 -2.80
N ILE A 18 35.48 -26.26 -2.47
CA ILE A 18 34.81 -25.41 -3.47
C ILE A 18 35.83 -24.35 -3.91
N ARG A 19 35.95 -24.17 -5.23
CA ARG A 19 36.54 -22.97 -5.82
C ARG A 19 35.41 -22.06 -6.27
N ASP A 20 35.40 -20.85 -5.75
CA ASP A 20 34.46 -19.84 -6.18
C ASP A 20 34.73 -19.38 -7.61
N VAL A 21 33.67 -19.24 -8.40
CA VAL A 21 33.78 -18.77 -9.80
C VAL A 21 32.95 -17.51 -9.99
N HIS A 22 31.64 -17.58 -9.74
CA HIS A 22 30.72 -16.45 -9.93
C HIS A 22 29.65 -16.48 -8.84
N ASN A 23 29.61 -15.42 -8.02
CA ASN A 23 28.59 -15.20 -6.97
C ASN A 23 28.43 -16.34 -5.94
N SER A 24 29.46 -17.14 -5.73
CA SER A 24 29.42 -18.31 -4.84
C SER A 24 30.15 -18.13 -3.52
N ALA A 25 30.89 -17.03 -3.36
CA ALA A 25 31.85 -16.83 -2.28
C ALA A 25 31.20 -16.97 -0.90
N GLY A 26 31.54 -18.05 -0.20
CA GLY A 26 31.03 -18.35 1.15
C GLY A 26 29.57 -18.80 1.21
N THR A 27 28.85 -18.84 0.08
CA THR A 27 27.45 -19.26 0.02
C THR A 27 27.29 -20.77 0.21
N PHE A 28 28.25 -21.55 -0.28
CA PHE A 28 28.19 -23.01 -0.28
C PHE A 28 29.38 -23.66 0.43
N THR A 29 29.14 -24.84 1.01
CA THR A 29 30.17 -25.73 1.56
C THR A 29 30.02 -27.13 0.98
N VAL A 30 31.13 -27.87 0.95
CA VAL A 30 31.18 -29.26 0.48
C VAL A 30 31.35 -30.21 1.67
N HIS A 31 30.60 -31.31 1.66
CA HIS A 31 30.72 -32.36 2.66
C HIS A 31 30.75 -33.77 2.02
N PRO A 32 31.64 -34.65 2.46
CA PRO A 32 32.74 -34.40 3.41
C PRO A 32 33.86 -33.55 2.79
N THR A 33 34.75 -32.97 3.59
CA THR A 33 35.93 -32.22 3.12
C THR A 33 37.14 -33.12 2.86
N THR A 34 37.09 -34.38 3.31
CA THR A 34 38.09 -35.41 3.06
C THR A 34 37.37 -36.74 2.85
N ALA A 35 37.84 -37.54 1.89
CA ALA A 35 37.16 -38.74 1.44
C ALA A 35 38.15 -39.76 0.87
N THR A 36 37.70 -41.00 0.70
CA THR A 36 38.48 -42.10 0.11
C THR A 36 37.63 -42.92 -0.85
N GLY A 37 38.15 -43.26 -2.02
CA GLY A 37 37.48 -44.14 -2.98
C GLY A 37 36.22 -43.51 -3.59
N ARG A 38 35.11 -44.25 -3.63
CA ARG A 38 33.82 -43.77 -4.14
C ARG A 38 33.02 -43.06 -3.06
N THR A 39 32.95 -41.73 -3.12
CA THR A 39 32.27 -40.93 -2.09
C THR A 39 31.17 -40.04 -2.68
N PRO A 40 29.92 -40.16 -2.17
CA PRO A 40 28.88 -39.19 -2.42
C PRO A 40 29.26 -37.82 -1.84
N VAL A 41 29.08 -36.77 -2.63
CA VAL A 41 29.38 -35.40 -2.22
C VAL A 41 28.08 -34.62 -2.11
N VAL A 42 27.90 -34.00 -0.95
CA VAL A 42 26.78 -33.13 -0.60
C VAL A 42 27.27 -31.69 -0.61
N ILE A 43 26.55 -30.83 -1.33
CA ILE A 43 26.70 -29.38 -1.23
C ILE A 43 25.66 -28.87 -0.24
N ARG A 44 26.10 -28.03 0.69
CA ARG A 44 25.25 -27.41 1.70
C ARG A 44 25.30 -25.90 1.52
N VAL A 45 24.19 -25.24 1.78
CA VAL A 45 24.16 -23.77 1.94
C VAL A 45 24.82 -23.43 3.27
N ALA A 46 25.79 -22.52 3.23
CA ALA A 46 26.52 -22.02 4.39
C ALA A 46 26.13 -20.59 4.75
N ASN A 47 25.83 -19.75 3.75
CA ASN A 47 25.30 -18.41 3.94
C ASN A 47 24.06 -18.19 3.06
N VAL A 48 22.91 -17.94 3.69
CA VAL A 48 21.64 -17.69 3.00
C VAL A 48 21.54 -16.28 2.43
N GLU A 49 22.31 -15.31 2.95
CA GLU A 49 22.32 -13.93 2.42
C GLU A 49 22.82 -13.86 0.98
N GLY A 50 23.60 -14.86 0.55
CA GLY A 50 24.04 -15.01 -0.85
C GLY A 50 22.98 -15.64 -1.77
N LEU A 51 21.78 -15.93 -1.28
CA LEU A 51 20.69 -16.59 -2.01
C LEU A 51 19.46 -15.68 -2.18
N ASP A 52 19.68 -14.39 -2.39
CA ASP A 52 18.61 -13.41 -2.66
C ASP A 52 18.31 -13.33 -4.16
N TYR A 53 17.07 -13.63 -4.55
CA TYR A 53 16.61 -13.56 -5.93
C TYR A 53 16.27 -12.12 -6.36
N ASP A 54 15.85 -11.28 -5.41
CA ASP A 54 15.25 -9.95 -5.64
C ASP A 54 16.30 -8.83 -5.66
N VAL A 55 17.52 -9.23 -6.01
CA VAL A 55 18.64 -8.34 -6.29
C VAL A 55 18.49 -7.60 -7.63
N SER A 56 18.98 -6.36 -7.65
CA SER A 56 18.89 -5.47 -8.82
C SER A 56 19.65 -5.95 -10.06
N ASP A 57 20.69 -6.78 -9.89
CA ASP A 57 21.47 -7.37 -10.99
C ASP A 57 21.03 -8.84 -11.21
N PRO A 58 20.29 -9.15 -12.29
CA PRO A 58 19.82 -10.51 -12.55
C PRO A 58 20.93 -11.54 -12.79
N SER A 59 22.15 -11.11 -13.10
CA SER A 59 23.30 -12.01 -13.28
C SER A 59 23.72 -12.67 -11.96
N LEU A 60 23.28 -12.12 -10.81
CA LEU A 60 23.50 -12.67 -9.49
C LEU A 60 22.59 -13.87 -9.17
N ARG A 61 21.52 -14.08 -9.93
CA ARG A 61 20.57 -15.21 -9.76
C ARG A 61 21.12 -16.54 -10.24
N ARG A 62 22.24 -16.53 -10.96
CA ARG A 62 22.98 -17.72 -11.38
C ARG A 62 24.31 -17.77 -10.64
N ILE A 63 24.45 -18.78 -9.79
CA ILE A 63 25.66 -18.99 -9.01
C ILE A 63 26.45 -20.14 -9.64
N VAL A 64 27.74 -19.93 -9.85
CA VAL A 64 28.65 -20.91 -10.45
C VAL A 64 29.85 -21.12 -9.55
N PHE A 65 30.18 -22.37 -9.27
CA PHE A 65 31.39 -22.74 -8.55
C PHE A 65 31.89 -24.11 -9.01
N ASP A 66 33.15 -24.42 -8.71
CA ASP A 66 33.71 -25.74 -8.98
C ASP A 66 33.90 -26.52 -7.70
N VAL A 67 33.56 -27.81 -7.74
CA VAL A 67 33.96 -28.76 -6.70
C VAL A 67 35.25 -29.43 -7.16
N MET A 68 36.31 -29.26 -6.37
CA MET A 68 37.64 -29.78 -6.65
C MET A 68 37.96 -30.96 -5.73
N ALA A 69 38.50 -32.03 -6.33
CA ALA A 69 39.20 -33.07 -5.60
C ALA A 69 40.70 -32.75 -5.62
N LEU A 70 41.31 -32.64 -4.44
CA LEU A 70 42.71 -32.29 -4.26
C LEU A 70 43.47 -33.40 -3.55
N VAL A 71 44.68 -33.69 -4.02
CA VAL A 71 45.62 -34.60 -3.36
C VAL A 71 46.84 -33.83 -2.87
N LYS A 72 47.57 -34.39 -1.90
CA LYS A 72 48.83 -33.81 -1.44
C LYS A 72 49.95 -34.15 -2.40
N GLY A 73 50.52 -33.12 -3.02
CA GLY A 73 51.70 -33.21 -3.86
C GLY A 73 52.99 -33.28 -3.06
N LYS A 74 54.12 -33.27 -3.78
CA LYS A 74 55.44 -33.09 -3.18
C LYS A 74 55.47 -31.73 -2.47
N GLN A 75 56.01 -31.67 -1.25
CA GLN A 75 56.02 -30.49 -0.36
C GLN A 75 54.63 -30.09 0.21
N ASP A 76 53.70 -31.05 0.38
CA ASP A 76 52.39 -30.85 1.03
C ASP A 76 51.44 -29.84 0.36
N LEU A 77 51.74 -29.46 -0.89
CA LEU A 77 50.88 -28.61 -1.71
C LEU A 77 49.59 -29.34 -2.10
N ASP A 78 48.46 -28.65 -2.04
CA ASP A 78 47.20 -29.17 -2.55
C ASP A 78 47.19 -29.09 -4.10
N ILE A 79 47.08 -30.24 -4.77
CA ILE A 79 47.01 -30.34 -6.23
C ILE A 79 45.61 -30.79 -6.62
N ALA A 80 44.88 -29.95 -7.37
CA ALA A 80 43.59 -30.34 -7.93
C ALA A 80 43.79 -31.40 -9.03
N VAL A 81 43.20 -32.58 -8.83
CA VAL A 81 43.29 -33.72 -9.76
C VAL A 81 42.00 -33.95 -10.54
N ALA A 82 40.89 -33.42 -10.03
CA ALA A 82 39.61 -33.39 -10.74
C ALA A 82 38.82 -32.14 -10.32
N SER A 83 38.00 -31.65 -11.24
CA SER A 83 37.09 -30.55 -11.00
C SER A 83 35.78 -30.78 -11.74
N SER A 84 34.66 -30.43 -11.12
CA SER A 84 33.35 -30.38 -11.78
C SER A 84 32.68 -29.04 -11.48
N GLN A 85 32.18 -28.40 -12.52
CA GLN A 85 31.38 -27.19 -12.38
C GLN A 85 29.99 -27.52 -11.84
N VAL A 86 29.50 -26.67 -10.96
CA VAL A 86 28.14 -26.66 -10.43
C VAL A 86 27.52 -25.32 -10.79
N ILE A 87 26.34 -25.39 -11.39
CA ILE A 87 25.52 -24.22 -11.73
C ILE A 87 24.25 -24.31 -10.90
N VAL A 88 23.96 -23.26 -10.16
CA VAL A 88 22.75 -23.11 -9.33
C VAL A 88 21.97 -21.92 -9.89
N ASP A 89 20.79 -22.17 -10.41
CA ASP A 89 19.83 -21.14 -10.79
C ASP A 89 18.87 -20.90 -9.62
N LEU A 90 18.84 -19.68 -9.10
CA LEU A 90 17.92 -19.29 -8.05
C LEU A 90 16.50 -19.24 -8.60
N VAL A 91 15.56 -19.74 -7.79
CA VAL A 91 14.13 -19.59 -8.01
C VAL A 91 13.58 -18.64 -6.97
N ASP A 92 12.67 -17.79 -7.43
CA ASP A 92 12.00 -16.79 -6.62
C ASP A 92 11.20 -17.42 -5.48
N ALA A 93 11.18 -16.76 -4.33
CA ALA A 93 10.42 -17.13 -3.15
C ALA A 93 9.55 -15.94 -2.74
N ASN A 94 8.35 -16.19 -2.19
CA ASN A 94 7.50 -15.10 -1.71
C ASN A 94 8.00 -14.57 -0.36
N ASP A 95 9.12 -13.85 -0.37
CA ASP A 95 9.82 -13.37 0.82
C ASP A 95 9.85 -11.85 0.96
N ASN A 96 9.31 -11.10 -0.01
CA ASN A 96 8.94 -9.70 0.13
C ASN A 96 7.43 -9.53 0.28
N SER A 97 6.99 -8.37 0.74
CA SER A 97 5.56 -8.06 0.89
C SER A 97 5.28 -6.79 0.10
N PRO A 98 4.03 -6.56 -0.33
CA PRO A 98 3.69 -5.31 -0.98
C PRO A 98 4.03 -4.11 -0.09
N VAL A 99 4.54 -3.03 -0.65
CA VAL A 99 4.91 -1.81 0.08
C VAL A 99 4.21 -0.60 -0.53
N PHE A 100 3.38 0.06 0.27
CA PHE A 100 2.87 1.38 -0.07
C PHE A 100 3.96 2.44 0.12
N PRO A 101 4.09 3.43 -0.78
CA PRO A 101 5.01 4.55 -0.61
C PRO A 101 4.74 5.41 0.64
N HIS A 102 3.48 5.44 1.09
CA HIS A 102 3.05 6.16 2.28
C HIS A 102 2.18 5.26 3.16
N SER A 103 2.32 5.38 4.47
CA SER A 103 1.49 4.66 5.45
C SER A 103 0.08 5.26 5.58
N ALA A 104 -0.16 6.47 5.08
CA ALA A 104 -1.46 7.12 5.08
C ALA A 104 -1.66 8.03 3.85
N TYR A 105 -2.90 8.08 3.37
CA TYR A 105 -3.36 8.94 2.28
C TYR A 105 -4.53 9.80 2.76
N ARG A 106 -4.48 11.11 2.48
CA ARG A 106 -5.54 12.06 2.79
C ARG A 106 -6.07 12.62 1.49
N LEU A 107 -7.35 12.38 1.21
CA LEU A 107 -8.03 12.78 -0.01
C LEU A 107 -9.20 13.68 0.31
N ARG A 108 -9.53 14.56 -0.63
CA ARG A 108 -10.72 15.42 -0.57
C ARG A 108 -11.58 15.14 -1.78
N VAL A 109 -12.89 15.06 -1.56
CA VAL A 109 -13.85 14.73 -2.61
C VAL A 109 -15.12 15.54 -2.39
N LEU A 110 -15.59 16.23 -3.43
CA LEU A 110 -16.87 16.93 -3.39
C LEU A 110 -18.00 15.92 -3.21
N GLU A 111 -19.00 16.25 -2.41
CA GLU A 111 -20.14 15.35 -2.18
C GLU A 111 -20.94 15.06 -3.46
N ASN A 112 -21.04 16.05 -4.36
CA ASN A 112 -21.74 15.95 -5.64
C ASN A 112 -20.95 15.21 -6.73
N ILE A 113 -19.83 14.56 -6.39
CA ILE A 113 -19.07 13.73 -7.31
C ILE A 113 -19.97 12.62 -7.88
N ARG A 114 -19.88 12.39 -9.20
CA ARG A 114 -20.68 11.35 -9.85
C ARG A 114 -20.21 9.95 -9.42
N PRO A 115 -21.11 9.03 -9.03
CA PRO A 115 -20.77 7.63 -8.82
C PRO A 115 -20.02 7.03 -10.01
N GLY A 116 -18.97 6.25 -9.74
CA GLY A 116 -18.05 5.71 -10.74
C GLY A 116 -16.90 6.63 -11.15
N SER A 117 -16.82 7.86 -10.60
CA SER A 117 -15.69 8.75 -10.84
C SER A 117 -14.44 8.30 -10.06
N LEU A 118 -13.27 8.47 -10.68
CA LEU A 118 -11.97 8.24 -10.04
C LEU A 118 -11.70 9.35 -9.01
N ILE A 119 -11.29 8.96 -7.81
CA ILE A 119 -10.86 9.86 -6.73
C ILE A 119 -9.33 10.00 -6.75
N SER A 120 -8.62 8.86 -6.73
CA SER A 120 -7.15 8.84 -6.67
C SER A 120 -6.61 7.48 -7.14
N ASN A 121 -5.32 7.43 -7.47
CA ASN A 121 -4.62 6.18 -7.74
C ASN A 121 -3.65 5.87 -6.60
N ILE A 122 -3.87 4.75 -5.90
CA ILE A 122 -3.08 4.33 -4.74
C ILE A 122 -2.50 2.95 -5.03
N THR A 123 -1.19 2.89 -5.22
CA THR A 123 -0.49 1.64 -5.60
C THR A 123 0.60 1.31 -4.60
N ALA A 124 0.70 0.02 -4.26
CA ALA A 124 1.87 -0.58 -3.61
C ALA A 124 2.82 -1.18 -4.66
N LYS A 125 4.05 -1.47 -4.26
CA LYS A 125 5.04 -2.20 -5.07
C LYS A 125 5.52 -3.43 -4.32
N ASP A 126 5.74 -4.51 -5.06
CA ASP A 126 6.37 -5.73 -4.57
C ASP A 126 7.54 -6.03 -5.51
N ILE A 127 8.67 -6.43 -4.93
CA ILE A 127 9.92 -6.66 -5.68
C ILE A 127 10.04 -8.11 -6.15
N ASP A 128 9.23 -9.01 -5.59
CA ASP A 128 9.15 -10.40 -6.02
C ASP A 128 8.68 -10.49 -7.49
N SER A 129 8.92 -11.62 -8.13
CA SER A 129 8.59 -11.81 -9.54
C SER A 129 7.25 -12.51 -9.76
N LYS A 130 6.68 -12.31 -10.96
CA LYS A 130 5.48 -13.02 -11.44
C LYS A 130 4.29 -12.90 -10.47
N GLU A 131 3.82 -14.02 -9.93
CA GLU A 131 2.66 -14.10 -9.05
C GLU A 131 2.93 -13.48 -7.68
N PHE A 132 4.15 -13.65 -7.15
CA PHE A 132 4.58 -13.07 -5.87
C PHE A 132 4.75 -11.55 -5.99
N GLY A 133 5.12 -11.04 -7.16
CA GLY A 133 5.10 -9.59 -7.45
C GLY A 133 3.73 -8.99 -7.80
N SER A 134 2.71 -9.83 -8.06
CA SER A 134 1.43 -9.37 -8.61
C SER A 134 0.48 -8.94 -7.51
N ILE A 135 0.16 -7.65 -7.46
CA ILE A 135 -0.64 -7.06 -6.38
C ILE A 135 -2.11 -6.97 -6.75
N THR A 136 -2.97 -7.28 -5.78
CA THR A 136 -4.39 -6.98 -5.76
C THR A 136 -4.75 -6.04 -4.60
N TYR A 137 -5.73 -5.18 -4.82
CA TYR A 137 -6.16 -4.16 -3.86
C TYR A 137 -7.59 -4.39 -3.38
N LEU A 138 -7.85 -4.01 -2.13
CA LEU A 138 -9.19 -3.98 -1.53
C LEU A 138 -9.31 -2.85 -0.50
N ILE A 139 -10.55 -2.42 -0.24
CA ILE A 139 -10.87 -1.37 0.73
C ILE A 139 -11.62 -2.02 1.89
N LYS A 140 -11.22 -1.69 3.12
CA LYS A 140 -11.82 -2.16 4.37
C LYS A 140 -12.22 -0.98 5.26
N GLY A 141 -13.15 -1.23 6.16
CA GLY A 141 -13.61 -0.25 7.15
C GLY A 141 -15.09 0.11 7.01
N PHE A 142 -15.58 0.91 7.95
CA PHE A 142 -16.95 1.41 7.93
C PHE A 142 -17.13 2.46 6.83
N GLY A 143 -18.13 2.31 5.97
CA GLY A 143 -18.35 3.18 4.81
C GLY A 143 -17.59 2.75 3.56
N ALA A 144 -16.88 1.61 3.59
CA ALA A 144 -16.14 1.10 2.42
C ALA A 144 -17.07 0.80 1.23
N GLU A 145 -18.34 0.49 1.46
CA GLU A 145 -19.36 0.25 0.43
C GLU A 145 -19.67 1.49 -0.43
N LYS A 146 -19.28 2.69 0.03
CA LYS A 146 -19.35 3.94 -0.74
C LYS A 146 -18.26 4.04 -1.80
N PHE A 147 -17.23 3.21 -1.71
CA PHE A 147 -16.05 3.25 -2.55
C PHE A 147 -15.84 1.93 -3.28
N PHE A 148 -15.08 2.00 -4.36
CA PHE A 148 -14.69 0.85 -5.16
C PHE A 148 -13.21 0.99 -5.49
N THR A 149 -12.46 -0.12 -5.46
CA THR A 149 -11.09 -0.16 -5.98
C THR A 149 -11.00 -1.07 -7.19
N GLN A 150 -10.30 -0.62 -8.22
CA GLN A 150 -9.95 -1.49 -9.35
C GLN A 150 -8.82 -2.42 -8.89
N SER A 151 -9.17 -3.69 -8.69
CA SER A 151 -8.35 -4.61 -7.90
C SER A 151 -6.91 -4.76 -8.39
N LYS A 152 -6.58 -4.60 -9.67
CA LYS A 152 -5.21 -4.77 -10.17
C LYS A 152 -4.45 -3.46 -10.40
N GLU A 153 -5.16 -2.34 -10.43
CA GLU A 153 -4.62 -1.06 -10.88
C GLU A 153 -4.46 -0.05 -9.75
N GLY A 154 -5.15 -0.26 -8.62
CA GLY A 154 -5.03 0.60 -7.43
C GLY A 154 -5.87 1.88 -7.50
N GLY A 155 -6.72 2.01 -8.52
CA GLY A 155 -7.61 3.16 -8.66
C GLY A 155 -8.73 3.11 -7.62
N LEU A 156 -8.87 4.18 -6.84
CA LEU A 156 -9.95 4.41 -5.88
C LEU A 156 -11.05 5.24 -6.53
N TYR A 157 -12.27 4.74 -6.52
CA TYR A 157 -13.45 5.34 -7.14
C TYR A 157 -14.59 5.47 -6.14
N VAL A 158 -15.56 6.34 -6.43
CA VAL A 158 -16.88 6.28 -5.80
C VAL A 158 -17.63 5.08 -6.36
N ALA A 159 -18.21 4.23 -5.51
CA ALA A 159 -18.91 3.04 -5.95
C ALA A 159 -20.12 3.40 -6.83
N LYS A 160 -20.30 2.74 -7.97
CA LYS A 160 -21.43 2.98 -8.88
C LYS A 160 -22.79 2.67 -8.24
N SER A 161 -22.82 1.75 -7.28
CA SER A 161 -24.01 1.39 -6.49
C SER A 161 -24.25 2.31 -5.29
N SER A 162 -23.32 3.22 -5.00
CA SER A 162 -23.49 4.18 -3.90
C SER A 162 -24.58 5.17 -4.26
N PRO A 163 -25.45 5.58 -3.31
CA PRO A 163 -26.37 6.70 -3.52
C PRO A 163 -25.66 8.06 -3.62
N GLY A 164 -24.32 8.08 -3.51
CA GLY A 164 -23.50 9.29 -3.48
C GLY A 164 -22.78 9.45 -2.14
N LEU A 165 -21.92 10.46 -2.11
CA LEU A 165 -21.37 11.02 -0.88
C LEU A 165 -22.29 12.18 -0.48
N ASP A 166 -22.42 12.42 0.81
CA ASP A 166 -23.32 13.43 1.37
C ASP A 166 -22.64 13.97 2.63
N TYR A 167 -22.29 15.25 2.59
CA TYR A 167 -21.56 15.94 3.64
C TYR A 167 -22.38 16.06 4.92
N GLU A 168 -23.68 16.35 4.81
CA GLU A 168 -24.60 16.44 5.95
C GLU A 168 -24.74 15.12 6.70
N THR A 169 -24.69 13.99 5.96
CA THR A 169 -24.75 12.65 6.56
C THR A 169 -23.40 12.18 7.11
N GLN A 170 -22.32 12.32 6.34
CA GLN A 170 -21.00 11.83 6.73
C GLN A 170 -19.87 12.67 6.11
N LYS A 171 -19.22 13.47 6.95
CA LYS A 171 -18.17 14.41 6.53
C LYS A 171 -16.84 13.75 6.19
N SER A 172 -16.59 12.54 6.69
CA SER A 172 -15.32 11.86 6.44
C SER A 172 -15.40 10.35 6.60
N TYR A 173 -14.47 9.66 5.94
CA TYR A 173 -14.28 8.22 6.03
C TYR A 173 -12.85 7.90 6.44
N SER A 174 -12.69 7.07 7.46
CA SER A 174 -11.42 6.50 7.88
C SER A 174 -11.40 5.02 7.51
N LEU A 175 -10.74 4.71 6.41
CA LEU A 175 -10.71 3.40 5.77
C LEU A 175 -9.30 2.81 5.81
N THR A 176 -9.21 1.54 5.47
CA THR A 176 -7.95 0.84 5.26
C THR A 176 -7.87 0.39 3.81
N PHE A 177 -6.80 0.80 3.13
CA PHE A 177 -6.47 0.31 1.80
C PHE A 177 -5.48 -0.84 1.94
N GLU A 178 -5.83 -2.02 1.46
CA GLU A 178 -5.02 -3.24 1.57
C GLU A 178 -4.46 -3.61 0.21
N ALA A 179 -3.17 -3.93 0.17
CA ALA A 179 -2.50 -4.56 -0.97
C ALA A 179 -2.11 -5.98 -0.60
N ARG A 180 -2.36 -6.93 -1.49
CA ARG A 180 -2.08 -8.34 -1.32
C ARG A 180 -1.40 -8.90 -2.57
N ASP A 181 -0.28 -9.58 -2.39
CA ASP A 181 0.40 -10.28 -3.49
C ASP A 181 -0.35 -11.57 -3.92
N GLY A 182 0.14 -12.28 -4.93
CA GLY A 182 -0.42 -13.58 -5.32
C GLY A 182 -0.12 -14.72 -4.33
N GLY A 183 0.93 -14.59 -3.50
CA GLY A 183 1.31 -15.59 -2.49
C GLY A 183 0.62 -15.44 -1.13
N GLY A 184 -0.24 -14.43 -0.97
CA GLY A 184 -1.04 -14.16 0.22
C GLY A 184 -0.43 -13.19 1.25
N ARG A 185 0.74 -12.58 1.03
CA ARG A 185 1.27 -11.55 1.94
C ARG A 185 0.56 -10.23 1.70
N VAL A 186 0.48 -9.43 2.77
CA VAL A 186 -0.41 -8.28 2.84
C VAL A 186 0.29 -7.08 3.45
N SER A 187 -0.02 -5.91 2.93
CA SER A 187 0.28 -4.62 3.55
C SER A 187 -0.96 -3.73 3.56
N THR A 188 -0.99 -2.75 4.46
CA THR A 188 -2.09 -1.81 4.59
C THR A 188 -1.60 -0.38 4.70
N ALA A 189 -2.43 0.54 4.21
CA ALA A 189 -2.27 1.98 4.41
C ALA A 189 -3.60 2.58 4.89
N ASN A 190 -3.51 3.60 5.75
CA ASN A 190 -4.68 4.34 6.21
C ASN A 190 -5.19 5.26 5.10
N LEU A 191 -6.49 5.26 4.86
CA LEU A 191 -7.13 6.10 3.85
C LEU A 191 -8.15 7.02 4.53
N PHE A 192 -7.84 8.31 4.55
CA PHE A 192 -8.72 9.35 5.07
C PHE A 192 -9.35 10.11 3.90
N VAL A 193 -10.66 10.00 3.75
CA VAL A 193 -11.43 10.72 2.72
C VAL A 193 -12.27 11.79 3.41
N GLU A 194 -11.94 13.05 3.18
CA GLU A 194 -12.76 14.20 3.58
C GLU A 194 -13.77 14.51 2.47
N VAL A 195 -15.05 14.58 2.83
CA VAL A 195 -16.10 15.05 1.93
C VAL A 195 -16.13 16.58 2.01
N GLU A 196 -16.12 17.24 0.86
CA GLU A 196 -16.23 18.68 0.74
C GLU A 196 -17.68 19.07 0.44
N ASP A 197 -18.21 19.96 1.29
CA ASP A 197 -19.55 20.54 1.27
C ASP A 197 -19.79 21.35 -0.02
N VAL A 198 -20.94 21.12 -0.64
CA VAL A 198 -21.52 21.85 -1.76
C VAL A 198 -22.90 22.33 -1.34
N ASN A 199 -23.20 23.61 -1.58
CA ASN A 199 -24.53 24.16 -1.31
C ASN A 199 -25.62 23.54 -2.20
N ASP A 200 -26.22 22.45 -1.74
CA ASP A 200 -27.33 21.73 -2.37
C ASP A 200 -28.58 21.62 -1.48
N ASN A 201 -28.48 22.07 -0.23
CA ASN A 201 -29.58 22.11 0.73
C ASN A 201 -30.13 23.54 0.88
N ALA A 202 -31.42 23.73 0.55
CA ALA A 202 -32.08 25.02 0.72
C ALA A 202 -32.51 25.25 2.18
N PRO A 203 -32.53 26.51 2.67
CA PRO A 203 -33.01 26.82 4.02
C PRO A 203 -34.50 26.47 4.17
N VAL A 204 -34.87 25.97 5.36
CA VAL A 204 -36.26 25.60 5.70
C VAL A 204 -36.75 26.33 6.94
N PHE A 205 -37.95 26.88 6.90
CA PHE A 205 -38.58 27.47 8.08
C PHE A 205 -38.90 26.42 9.14
N GLU A 206 -38.74 26.75 10.42
CA GLU A 206 -39.04 25.82 11.53
C GLU A 206 -40.54 25.53 11.65
N GLN A 207 -41.39 26.47 11.26
CA GLN A 207 -42.84 26.35 11.27
C GLN A 207 -43.41 26.64 9.88
N ARG A 208 -44.49 25.94 9.52
CA ARG A 208 -45.24 26.22 8.29
C ARG A 208 -46.04 27.51 8.38
N GLU A 209 -46.42 27.92 9.58
CA GLU A 209 -47.21 29.11 9.84
C GLU A 209 -46.70 29.79 11.10
N TYR A 210 -46.49 31.11 11.00
CA TYR A 210 -46.16 31.98 12.11
C TYR A 210 -47.33 32.95 12.28
N SER A 211 -48.10 32.81 13.36
CA SER A 211 -49.27 33.65 13.59
C SER A 211 -49.08 34.56 14.81
N ARG A 212 -49.61 35.79 14.70
CA ARG A 212 -49.63 36.74 15.81
C ARG A 212 -50.78 37.74 15.69
N THR A 213 -51.31 38.14 16.84
CA THR A 213 -52.32 39.18 16.92
C THR A 213 -51.67 40.54 17.20
N VAL A 214 -52.19 41.58 16.54
CA VAL A 214 -51.75 42.98 16.69
C VAL A 214 -52.99 43.87 16.78
N ARG A 215 -52.93 44.92 17.61
CA ARG A 215 -54.03 45.89 17.73
C ARG A 215 -53.98 46.89 16.59
N GLU A 216 -55.14 47.33 16.12
CA GLU A 216 -55.25 48.43 15.17
C GLU A 216 -54.58 49.70 15.75
N GLY A 217 -53.76 50.37 14.92
CA GLY A 217 -52.96 51.52 15.35
C GLY A 217 -51.64 51.19 16.08
N ALA A 218 -51.33 49.92 16.31
CA ALA A 218 -50.01 49.53 16.81
C ALA A 218 -48.94 49.68 15.71
N THR A 219 -47.74 50.09 16.10
CA THR A 219 -46.59 50.28 15.19
C THR A 219 -45.62 49.10 15.17
N SER A 220 -45.87 48.05 15.95
CA SER A 220 -45.10 46.81 15.96
C SER A 220 -45.90 45.65 16.56
N PHE A 221 -45.46 44.42 16.32
CA PHE A 221 -45.92 43.27 17.10
C PHE A 221 -45.44 43.37 18.56
N GLN A 222 -46.36 43.17 19.52
CA GLN A 222 -46.04 43.09 20.95
C GLN A 222 -46.63 41.81 21.56
N PRO A 223 -45.81 40.79 21.87
CA PRO A 223 -44.34 40.76 21.70
C PRO A 223 -43.89 40.68 20.22
N GLN A 224 -42.59 40.79 19.90
CA GLN A 224 -42.08 40.75 18.52
C GLN A 224 -42.21 39.37 17.86
N LEU A 225 -42.71 39.30 16.60
CA LEU A 225 -42.76 38.07 15.81
C LEU A 225 -41.39 37.67 15.29
N PHE A 226 -40.94 36.50 15.73
CA PHE A 226 -39.68 35.91 15.35
C PHE A 226 -39.93 34.76 14.38
N VAL A 227 -39.46 34.91 13.15
CA VAL A 227 -39.44 33.83 12.17
C VAL A 227 -38.08 33.14 12.25
N ARG A 228 -38.09 31.81 12.33
CA ARG A 228 -36.89 30.99 12.45
C ARG A 228 -36.78 30.05 11.25
N PHE A 229 -35.57 29.84 10.77
CA PHE A 229 -35.28 28.88 9.72
C PHE A 229 -33.95 28.20 10.03
N LYS A 230 -33.80 27.00 9.50
CA LYS A 230 -32.59 26.20 9.59
C LYS A 230 -31.97 26.08 8.20
N ASP A 231 -30.68 26.33 8.13
CA ASP A 231 -29.81 26.02 7.00
C ASP A 231 -28.77 25.00 7.49
N VAL A 232 -28.58 23.91 6.74
CA VAL A 232 -27.73 22.79 7.15
C VAL A 232 -26.27 22.99 6.72
N LEU A 233 -26.00 23.92 5.81
CA LEU A 233 -24.69 24.10 5.17
C LEU A 233 -23.66 24.79 6.08
N GLN A 234 -22.41 24.35 6.02
CA GLN A 234 -21.26 24.99 6.68
C GLN A 234 -20.33 25.62 5.65
N VAL A 235 -20.73 26.77 5.09
CA VAL A 235 -19.86 27.54 4.17
C VAL A 235 -18.54 27.96 4.86
N TYR A 236 -17.41 27.43 4.41
CA TYR A 236 -16.06 27.90 4.77
C TYR A 236 -15.76 29.25 4.10
N VAL A 237 -15.52 30.31 4.88
CA VAL A 237 -15.21 31.66 4.35
C VAL A 237 -13.70 31.87 4.15
N ARG A 238 -13.25 32.07 2.91
CA ARG A 238 -11.94 32.68 2.60
C ARG A 238 -12.10 34.21 2.58
N LYS A 239 -11.41 34.89 3.49
CA LYS A 239 -11.50 36.34 3.76
C LYS A 239 -10.94 37.15 2.58
N THR A 240 -11.80 37.80 1.80
CA THR A 240 -11.36 38.82 0.83
C THR A 240 -12.08 40.13 1.12
N ARG A 241 -11.30 41.17 1.40
CA ARG A 241 -11.73 42.51 1.79
C ARG A 241 -12.03 43.32 0.54
N LEU A 242 -13.27 43.81 0.36
CA LEU A 242 -13.55 44.94 -0.53
C LEU A 242 -14.59 45.90 0.05
N MET A 243 -14.34 47.17 -0.23
CA MET A 243 -14.98 48.38 0.26
C MET A 243 -16.27 48.73 -0.51
N ASN A 244 -17.11 49.51 0.16
CA ASN A 244 -18.18 50.41 -0.34
C ASN A 244 -19.57 49.81 -0.61
N GLU A 245 -20.49 50.25 0.25
CA GLU A 245 -21.87 50.68 0.00
C GLU A 245 -22.66 49.94 -1.09
N ASN A 246 -23.17 48.78 -0.70
CA ASN A 246 -24.57 48.35 -0.83
C ASN A 246 -24.69 47.06 -0.03
N ILE A 247 -25.78 46.89 0.73
CA ILE A 247 -26.02 45.67 1.53
C ILE A 247 -26.30 44.52 0.56
N LEU A 248 -25.23 43.94 0.03
CA LEU A 248 -25.21 42.57 -0.46
C LEU A 248 -25.13 41.70 0.79
N LEU A 249 -26.09 40.78 0.93
CA LEU A 249 -26.05 39.68 1.88
C LEU A 249 -24.76 38.88 1.65
N SER A 250 -23.65 39.32 2.26
CA SER A 250 -22.48 38.47 2.44
C SER A 250 -22.78 37.59 3.65
N ALA A 251 -23.19 36.35 3.36
CA ALA A 251 -23.38 35.33 4.37
C ALA A 251 -22.07 35.17 5.17
N ASN A 252 -22.08 35.68 6.41
CA ASN A 252 -21.05 35.42 7.41
C ASN A 252 -21.45 34.16 8.16
N THR A 253 -20.91 33.02 7.75
CA THR A 253 -21.18 31.71 8.34
C THR A 253 -20.54 31.57 9.72
N LYS A 254 -21.42 31.59 10.73
CA LYS A 254 -21.37 30.74 11.91
C LYS A 254 -22.81 30.28 12.14
N ILE A 255 -23.00 29.06 12.61
CA ILE A 255 -24.31 28.51 12.97
C ILE A 255 -25.08 29.58 13.76
N PHE A 256 -26.10 30.17 13.16
CA PHE A 256 -27.02 31.06 13.82
C PHE A 256 -28.42 30.51 13.57
N ASP A 257 -29.14 30.24 14.66
CA ASP A 257 -30.57 30.47 14.70
C ASP A 257 -30.77 31.93 14.28
N HIS A 258 -30.98 32.17 12.98
CA HIS A 258 -31.24 33.52 12.49
C HIS A 258 -32.70 33.85 12.79
N ILE A 259 -32.88 34.63 13.84
CA ILE A 259 -34.15 35.19 14.25
C ILE A 259 -34.35 36.49 13.46
N TYR A 260 -35.28 36.50 12.52
CA TYR A 260 -35.74 37.75 11.90
C TYR A 260 -36.95 38.27 12.66
N SER A 261 -36.83 39.50 13.19
CA SER A 261 -37.97 40.27 13.71
C SER A 261 -38.54 41.12 12.60
N TYR A 262 -39.81 40.89 12.24
CA TYR A 262 -40.56 41.83 11.42
C TYR A 262 -41.16 42.89 12.37
N THR A 263 -40.69 44.14 12.24
CA THR A 263 -41.24 45.31 12.93
C THR A 263 -42.50 45.79 12.24
#